data_AF-A0A2V8TN10-F1
#
_entry.id   AF-A0A2V8TN10-F1
#
_cell.length_a   1.000
_cell.length_b   1.000
_cell.length_c   1.000
_cell.angle_alpha   90.00
_cell.angle_beta   90.00
_cell.angle_gamma   90.00
#
_symmetry.space_group_name_H-M   'P 1'
#
loop_
_entity.id
_entity.type
_entity.pdbx_description
1 polymer ?
#
loop_
_entity_poly.entity_id
_entity_poly.type
_entity_poly.pdbx_seq_one_letter_code
_entity_poly.pdbx_strand_id
1 'polypeptide(L)'
;DPQRYQSFQLLQRGVRWTTLESSLRSKFTSRPLKDLFDEWQTGFAMSSSISEQMERELMRKLKDPRVRYLDYFSGEFDHVAHLTPDRVAQLHTLQSIDALVGRVWSAIASSPLPDTTALVVVSDHGMNTEEGVYSQGYNLVDWFTSAAGGAHHVITNRHPMTEFKLKGIDPFVSEVITPSQESAYLAGESGQYPTVVLDLDGNERASIGLRNNTLNLLQILLEQLTRKRLPGNVRRAAIDAFFEILGRERPAWTRNVAALEEELRALRARIEMQQKRAGAEPSQWTREQRDLGLDKDARRQANRLEAWKAEDRAYSDYASTISRLLALDPSDFDPGKFKIEEVIPRRSLGEPNSIHALQNYVVGPGPDGLLVAANGNLDMEKSFRTLDYFSAIGALSVRNNVQKAVSPHPVDFIAVPVKDGIWLRGSEDRQALVFTRHNAAGRLELRYMPVSHLKQDAAGELHYDCPDWSAGFPLELLEDPLLDVPPAEREAWLGEWHEELDWLRAVYRTKYSNGIIGLAEELLSDPAPSPYLERKRRLRRADLLVFASDHWNFNVRGFNPGGNHGSLLRVSTHSVLLISGGKDTGIPRGLRVATPYDSLSFVPTILALMGKPEPALPGPVIAELLATGH
;
A
#
# COMPACT_ATOMS: atom_id res chain seq x y z
N ASP A 1 -32.37 -21.12 -3.63
CA ASP A 1 -31.12 -20.62 -3.03
C ASP A 1 -31.33 -19.53 -2.01
N PRO A 2 -30.55 -19.54 -0.92
CA PRO A 2 -30.51 -18.44 0.02
C PRO A 2 -30.00 -17.16 -0.67
N GLN A 3 -30.72 -16.07 -0.48
CA GLN A 3 -30.35 -14.75 -0.98
C GLN A 3 -29.34 -14.08 -0.03
N ARG A 4 -28.56 -13.14 -0.58
CA ARG A 4 -27.66 -12.27 0.19
C ARG A 4 -28.04 -10.81 0.01
N TYR A 5 -27.87 -10.03 1.06
CA TYR A 5 -27.90 -8.57 1.02
C TYR A 5 -26.50 -8.04 1.30
N GLN A 6 -26.02 -7.18 0.42
CA GLN A 6 -24.75 -6.47 0.58
C GLN A 6 -25.01 -4.98 0.38
N SER A 7 -24.66 -4.21 1.40
CA SER A 7 -24.73 -2.75 1.44
C SER A 7 -23.62 -2.12 0.59
N PHE A 8 -23.52 -0.78 0.54
CA PHE A 8 -22.34 -0.15 -0.09
C PHE A 8 -21.09 -0.44 0.73
N GLN A 9 -20.01 -0.84 0.06
CA GLN A 9 -18.75 -1.26 0.70
C GLN A 9 -17.60 -0.37 0.22
N LEU A 10 -16.55 -0.23 1.04
CA LEU A 10 -15.34 0.53 0.68
C LEU A 10 -14.66 -0.09 -0.57
N LEU A 11 -14.54 -1.42 -0.59
CA LEU A 11 -14.04 -2.20 -1.73
C LEU A 11 -15.17 -2.88 -2.49
N GLN A 12 -16.12 -2.09 -2.99
CA GLN A 12 -17.25 -2.63 -3.72
C GLN A 12 -16.95 -2.89 -5.20
N ARG A 13 -17.23 -4.12 -5.64
CA ARG A 13 -17.14 -4.50 -7.07
C ARG A 13 -18.41 -4.09 -7.81
N GLY A 14 -18.44 -2.84 -8.27
CA GLY A 14 -19.52 -2.27 -9.09
C GLY A 14 -20.53 -1.43 -8.31
N VAL A 15 -21.10 -0.42 -8.98
CA VAL A 15 -22.01 0.57 -8.40
C VAL A 15 -23.40 -0.02 -8.13
N ARG A 16 -23.94 0.14 -6.91
CA ARG A 16 -25.34 -0.22 -6.59
C ARG A 16 -26.31 0.85 -7.11
N TRP A 17 -26.48 0.87 -8.44
CA TRP A 17 -27.36 1.79 -9.15
C TRP A 17 -28.80 1.80 -8.59
N THR A 18 -29.32 0.67 -8.12
CA THR A 18 -30.66 0.60 -7.54
C THR A 18 -30.80 1.35 -6.21
N THR A 19 -29.76 1.30 -5.37
CA THR A 19 -29.74 2.03 -4.08
C THR A 19 -29.50 3.52 -4.31
N LEU A 20 -28.63 3.88 -5.27
CA LEU A 20 -28.46 5.26 -5.75
C LEU A 20 -29.77 5.83 -6.31
N GLU A 21 -30.43 5.11 -7.21
CA GLU A 21 -31.71 5.52 -7.80
C GLU A 21 -32.78 5.70 -6.74
N SER A 22 -32.87 4.78 -5.78
CA SER A 22 -33.85 4.86 -4.67
C SER A 22 -33.57 6.04 -3.74
N SER A 23 -32.30 6.30 -3.42
CA SER A 23 -31.87 7.46 -2.63
C SER A 23 -32.16 8.77 -3.35
N LEU A 24 -31.88 8.85 -4.65
CA LEU A 24 -32.17 10.01 -5.48
C LEU A 24 -33.67 10.25 -5.60
N ARG A 25 -34.48 9.23 -5.89
CA ARG A 25 -35.95 9.33 -5.96
C ARG A 25 -36.54 9.84 -4.65
N SER A 26 -36.09 9.31 -3.51
CA SER A 26 -36.48 9.76 -2.16
C SER A 26 -36.17 11.24 -1.91
N LYS A 27 -35.02 11.72 -2.38
CA LYS A 27 -34.59 13.11 -2.23
C LYS A 27 -35.32 14.08 -3.15
N PHE A 28 -35.46 13.75 -4.44
CA PHE A 28 -36.15 14.60 -5.41
C PHE A 28 -37.64 14.76 -5.11
N THR A 29 -38.26 13.84 -4.39
CA THR A 29 -39.66 13.96 -3.96
C THR A 29 -39.86 14.70 -2.64
N SER A 30 -38.79 14.97 -1.88
CA SER A 30 -38.90 15.52 -0.52
C SER A 30 -38.25 16.91 -0.31
N ARG A 31 -37.51 17.48 -1.30
CA ARG A 31 -36.81 18.77 -1.14
C ARG A 31 -36.81 19.69 -2.38
N PRO A 32 -36.67 21.03 -2.23
CA PRO A 32 -36.58 21.98 -3.34
C PRO A 32 -35.28 21.90 -4.16
N LEU A 33 -35.35 22.27 -5.45
CA LEU A 33 -34.23 22.21 -6.42
C LEU A 33 -33.02 23.11 -6.10
N LYS A 34 -33.21 24.19 -5.34
CA LYS A 34 -32.14 25.14 -4.98
C LYS A 34 -31.21 24.56 -3.92
N ASP A 35 -31.77 23.87 -2.91
CA ASP A 35 -30.99 23.22 -1.85
C ASP A 35 -30.14 22.08 -2.42
N LEU A 36 -30.64 21.35 -3.43
CA LEU A 36 -29.89 20.30 -4.12
C LEU A 36 -28.65 20.81 -4.86
N PHE A 37 -28.65 22.05 -5.36
CA PHE A 37 -27.52 22.65 -6.08
C PHE A 37 -26.42 23.16 -5.14
N ASP A 38 -26.79 23.83 -4.05
CA ASP A 38 -25.85 24.27 -3.01
C ASP A 38 -25.24 23.06 -2.25
N GLU A 39 -26.01 21.98 -2.10
CA GLU A 39 -25.58 20.73 -1.45
C GLU A 39 -24.67 19.85 -2.31
N TRP A 40 -24.83 19.85 -3.64
CA TRP A 40 -23.93 19.12 -4.55
C TRP A 40 -22.51 19.68 -4.51
N GLN A 41 -22.37 20.99 -4.29
CA GLN A 41 -21.08 21.65 -4.11
C GLN A 41 -20.39 21.29 -2.79
N THR A 42 -21.14 20.94 -1.74
CA THR A 42 -20.62 20.67 -0.38
C THR A 42 -20.49 19.16 -0.09
N GLY A 43 -21.36 18.31 -0.60
CA GLY A 43 -21.26 16.83 -0.59
C GLY A 43 -21.64 16.10 0.72
N PHE A 44 -21.84 16.81 1.82
CA PHE A 44 -22.15 16.22 3.15
C PHE A 44 -23.56 15.60 3.26
N ALA A 45 -24.56 16.09 2.53
CA ALA A 45 -25.92 15.55 2.60
C ALA A 45 -26.13 14.28 1.75
N MET A 46 -25.27 14.01 0.76
CA MET A 46 -25.41 12.83 -0.11
C MET A 46 -25.07 11.52 0.62
N SER A 47 -24.04 11.53 1.46
CA SER A 47 -23.63 10.39 2.28
C SER A 47 -24.73 9.97 3.28
N SER A 48 -25.27 10.92 4.05
CA SER A 48 -26.33 10.64 5.04
C SER A 48 -27.59 10.03 4.42
N SER A 49 -28.01 10.50 3.25
CA SER A 49 -29.18 9.92 2.56
C SER A 49 -28.98 8.48 2.08
N ILE A 50 -27.74 8.12 1.75
CA ILE A 50 -27.37 6.76 1.34
C ILE A 50 -27.32 5.84 2.56
N SER A 51 -26.71 6.29 3.67
CA SER A 51 -26.67 5.55 4.94
C SER A 51 -28.08 5.21 5.44
N GLU A 52 -28.99 6.19 5.49
CA GLU A 52 -30.39 5.96 5.90
C GLU A 52 -31.10 4.97 4.97
N GLN A 53 -30.85 5.05 3.66
CA GLN A 53 -31.46 4.15 2.69
C GLN A 53 -30.92 2.71 2.84
N MET A 54 -29.62 2.56 3.10
CA MET A 54 -29.00 1.27 3.41
C MET A 54 -29.58 0.67 4.67
N GLU A 55 -29.77 1.47 5.72
CA GLU A 55 -30.44 1.01 6.95
C GLU A 55 -31.86 0.53 6.64
N ARG A 56 -32.67 1.31 5.92
CA ARG A 56 -34.04 0.91 5.54
C ARG A 56 -34.06 -0.38 4.73
N GLU A 57 -33.11 -0.57 3.81
CA GLU A 57 -32.96 -1.80 3.03
C GLU A 57 -32.59 -3.00 3.93
N LEU A 58 -31.63 -2.83 4.83
CA LEU A 58 -31.21 -3.84 5.81
C LEU A 58 -32.40 -4.30 6.65
N MET A 59 -33.13 -3.36 7.27
CA MET A 59 -34.31 -3.65 8.10
C MET A 59 -35.40 -4.39 7.32
N ARG A 60 -35.61 -4.05 6.04
CA ARG A 60 -36.55 -4.76 5.18
C ARG A 60 -36.08 -6.18 4.88
N LYS A 61 -34.78 -6.36 4.66
CA LYS A 61 -34.17 -7.65 4.30
C LYS A 61 -34.09 -8.61 5.48
N LEU A 62 -33.94 -8.11 6.71
CA LEU A 62 -34.06 -8.92 7.93
C LEU A 62 -35.44 -9.59 8.07
N LYS A 63 -36.49 -9.01 7.50
CA LYS A 63 -37.85 -9.60 7.50
C LYS A 63 -38.06 -10.68 6.44
N ASP A 64 -37.11 -10.88 5.53
CA ASP A 64 -37.20 -11.87 4.45
C ASP A 64 -36.39 -13.14 4.82
N PRO A 65 -37.03 -14.26 5.20
CA PRO A 65 -36.33 -15.46 5.65
C PRO A 65 -35.53 -16.16 4.53
N ARG A 66 -35.65 -15.69 3.28
CA ARG A 66 -34.82 -16.16 2.17
C ARG A 66 -33.43 -15.53 2.21
N VAL A 67 -33.25 -14.38 2.86
CA VAL A 67 -31.96 -13.69 2.96
C VAL A 67 -31.19 -14.25 4.16
N ARG A 68 -30.06 -14.91 3.92
CA ARG A 68 -29.28 -15.62 4.96
C ARG A 68 -27.93 -15.00 5.27
N TYR A 69 -27.53 -13.99 4.50
CA TYR A 69 -26.35 -13.17 4.77
C TYR A 69 -26.71 -11.71 4.52
N LEU A 70 -26.39 -10.85 5.48
CA LEU A 70 -26.61 -9.41 5.43
C LEU A 70 -25.35 -8.73 5.94
N ASP A 71 -24.88 -7.70 5.22
CA ASP A 71 -23.83 -6.81 5.71
C ASP A 71 -24.30 -5.35 5.74
N TYR A 72 -23.62 -4.56 6.56
CA TYR A 72 -23.80 -3.12 6.67
C TYR A 72 -22.44 -2.48 6.98
N PHE A 73 -22.02 -1.51 6.18
CA PHE A 73 -20.81 -0.75 6.40
C PHE A 73 -21.13 0.71 6.72
N SER A 74 -20.40 1.28 7.67
CA SER A 74 -20.41 2.71 7.98
C SER A 74 -18.98 3.21 8.15
N GLY A 75 -18.63 4.29 7.44
CA GLY A 75 -17.38 5.03 7.62
C GLY A 75 -17.54 6.30 8.46
N GLU A 76 -18.67 6.48 9.16
CA GLU A 76 -18.99 7.76 9.82
C GLU A 76 -18.01 8.09 10.96
N PHE A 77 -17.66 7.11 11.79
CA PHE A 77 -16.70 7.33 12.88
C PHE A 77 -15.32 7.65 12.33
N ASP A 78 -14.84 6.89 11.35
CA ASP A 78 -13.57 7.13 10.65
C ASP A 78 -13.50 8.56 10.09
N HIS A 79 -14.51 8.97 9.31
CA HIS A 79 -14.58 10.32 8.75
C HIS A 79 -14.57 11.41 9.82
N VAL A 80 -15.33 11.27 10.91
CA VAL A 80 -15.36 12.27 11.98
C VAL A 80 -14.03 12.34 12.73
N ALA A 81 -13.43 11.18 13.00
CA ALA A 81 -12.17 11.10 13.73
C ALA A 81 -10.98 11.62 12.91
N HIS A 82 -11.00 11.51 11.57
CA HIS A 82 -10.04 12.21 10.71
C HIS A 82 -10.17 13.74 10.78
N LEU A 83 -11.39 14.24 10.90
CA LEU A 83 -11.69 15.68 10.85
C LEU A 83 -11.45 16.40 12.18
N THR A 84 -11.64 15.74 13.32
CA THR A 84 -11.51 16.40 14.63
C THR A 84 -11.11 15.44 15.75
N PRO A 85 -10.22 15.88 16.66
CA PRO A 85 -9.91 15.15 17.89
C PRO A 85 -10.93 15.46 19.00
N ASP A 86 -11.98 16.23 18.71
CA ASP A 86 -12.98 16.63 19.69
C ASP A 86 -13.79 15.43 20.20
N ARG A 87 -13.66 15.17 21.50
CA ARG A 87 -14.30 14.04 22.18
C ARG A 87 -15.82 14.08 22.07
N VAL A 88 -16.43 15.27 22.08
CA VAL A 88 -17.90 15.40 22.02
C VAL A 88 -18.42 14.95 20.66
N ALA A 89 -17.80 15.41 19.57
CA ALA A 89 -18.13 15.01 18.22
C ALA A 89 -17.96 13.50 18.00
N GLN A 90 -16.84 12.93 18.46
CA GLN A 90 -16.59 11.49 18.36
C GLN A 90 -17.58 10.66 19.18
N LEU A 91 -17.88 11.09 20.42
CA LEU A 91 -18.86 10.42 21.27
C LEU A 91 -20.26 10.45 20.65
N HIS A 92 -20.67 11.58 20.07
CA HIS A 92 -21.96 11.70 19.39
C HIS A 92 -22.09 10.71 18.22
N THR A 93 -21.01 10.53 17.45
CA THR A 93 -20.98 9.54 16.36
C THR A 93 -21.03 8.11 16.91
N LEU A 94 -20.32 7.80 18.00
CA LEU A 94 -20.40 6.49 18.66
C LEU A 94 -21.82 6.21 19.19
N GLN A 95 -22.49 7.19 19.80
CA GLN A 95 -23.88 7.07 20.23
C GLN A 95 -24.83 6.79 19.05
N SER A 96 -24.56 7.37 17.89
CA SER A 96 -25.33 7.13 16.67
C SER A 96 -25.14 5.70 16.15
N ILE A 97 -23.91 5.17 16.19
CA ILE A 97 -23.59 3.78 15.84
C ILE A 97 -24.22 2.81 16.84
N ASP A 98 -24.13 3.07 18.14
CA ASP A 98 -24.77 2.27 19.18
C ASP A 98 -26.30 2.21 18.99
N ALA A 99 -26.93 3.35 18.73
CA ALA A 99 -28.35 3.40 18.42
C ALA A 99 -28.72 2.60 17.16
N LEU A 100 -27.88 2.62 16.12
CA LEU A 100 -28.05 1.78 14.93
C LEU A 100 -27.97 0.29 15.28
N VAL A 101 -26.95 -0.12 16.03
CA VAL A 101 -26.78 -1.51 16.50
C VAL A 101 -28.02 -1.96 17.28
N GLY A 102 -28.53 -1.11 18.18
CA GLY A 102 -29.76 -1.36 18.95
C GLY A 102 -31.02 -1.52 18.07
N ARG A 103 -31.16 -0.70 17.02
CA ARG A 103 -32.26 -0.84 16.03
C ARG A 103 -32.14 -2.14 15.23
N VAL A 104 -30.93 -2.50 14.79
CA VAL A 104 -30.67 -3.75 14.05
C VAL A 104 -30.97 -4.96 14.94
N TRP A 105 -30.50 -4.96 16.18
CA TRP A 105 -30.78 -6.04 17.13
C TRP A 105 -32.28 -6.20 17.41
N SER A 106 -32.99 -5.09 17.60
CA SER A 106 -34.45 -5.09 17.76
C SER A 106 -35.15 -5.65 16.52
N ALA A 107 -34.67 -5.32 15.33
CA ALA A 107 -35.19 -5.86 14.08
C ALA A 107 -34.94 -7.37 13.96
N ILE A 108 -33.76 -7.87 14.34
CA ILE A 108 -33.44 -9.31 14.40
C ILE A 108 -34.40 -10.01 15.36
N ALA A 109 -34.61 -9.48 16.56
CA ALA A 109 -35.51 -10.05 17.56
C ALA A 109 -36.98 -10.14 17.07
N SER A 110 -37.39 -9.21 16.21
CA SER A 110 -38.72 -9.20 15.57
C SER A 110 -38.78 -9.95 14.23
N SER A 111 -37.67 -10.51 13.76
CA SER A 111 -37.58 -11.18 12.46
C SER A 111 -38.18 -12.59 12.50
N PRO A 112 -38.36 -13.26 11.34
CA PRO A 112 -38.77 -14.68 11.31
C PRO A 112 -37.71 -15.67 11.79
N LEU A 113 -36.45 -15.25 11.97
CA LEU A 113 -35.32 -16.13 12.32
C LEU A 113 -34.52 -15.62 13.54
N PRO A 114 -35.17 -15.17 14.63
CA PRO A 114 -34.49 -14.48 15.72
C PRO A 114 -33.52 -15.40 16.46
N ASP A 115 -33.90 -16.66 16.65
CA ASP A 115 -33.15 -17.66 17.41
C ASP A 115 -31.90 -18.17 16.69
N THR A 116 -31.85 -18.07 15.36
CA THR A 116 -30.76 -18.59 14.53
C THR A 116 -29.94 -17.48 13.85
N THR A 117 -30.16 -16.21 14.21
CA THR A 117 -29.44 -15.08 13.61
C THR A 117 -28.32 -14.61 14.55
N ALA A 118 -27.13 -14.44 13.99
CA ALA A 118 -26.00 -13.81 14.66
C ALA A 118 -25.83 -12.37 14.15
N LEU A 119 -25.58 -11.44 15.07
CA LEU A 119 -25.13 -10.08 14.80
C LEU A 119 -23.63 -10.01 15.10
N VAL A 120 -22.85 -9.66 14.09
CA VAL A 120 -21.40 -9.50 14.17
C VAL A 120 -21.08 -8.05 13.90
N VAL A 121 -20.42 -7.38 14.85
CA VAL A 121 -19.93 -6.00 14.72
C VAL A 121 -18.41 -6.07 14.74
N VAL A 122 -17.77 -5.56 13.70
CA VAL A 122 -16.32 -5.59 13.54
C VAL A 122 -15.81 -4.23 13.06
N SER A 123 -14.70 -3.79 13.62
CA SER A 123 -13.89 -2.70 13.08
C SER A 123 -12.77 -3.28 12.23
N ASP A 124 -12.42 -2.65 11.13
CA ASP A 124 -11.27 -3.01 10.31
C ASP A 124 -9.95 -2.51 10.93
N HIS A 125 -9.96 -1.34 11.56
CA HIS A 125 -8.82 -0.77 12.27
C HIS A 125 -9.23 0.13 13.45
N GLY A 126 -8.25 0.70 14.15
CA GLY A 126 -8.45 1.79 15.12
C GLY A 126 -8.06 3.15 14.55
N MET A 127 -7.76 4.14 15.40
CA MET A 127 -7.47 5.53 15.01
C MET A 127 -6.65 6.24 16.11
N ASN A 128 -5.50 6.83 15.78
CA ASN A 128 -4.65 7.56 16.73
C ASN A 128 -5.17 8.97 17.08
N THR A 129 -6.44 9.09 17.43
CA THR A 129 -7.03 10.37 17.84
C THR A 129 -6.83 10.61 19.34
N GLU A 130 -6.36 11.81 19.70
CA GLU A 130 -6.13 12.21 21.10
C GLU A 130 -6.68 13.63 21.34
N GLU A 131 -7.49 13.78 22.40
CA GLU A 131 -8.09 15.07 22.76
C GLU A 131 -6.99 16.11 23.09
N GLY A 132 -6.98 17.22 22.36
CA GLY A 132 -5.98 18.28 22.54
C GLY A 132 -4.71 18.11 21.70
N VAL A 133 -4.58 17.03 20.93
CA VAL A 133 -3.52 16.84 19.94
C VAL A 133 -4.11 16.93 18.54
N TYR A 134 -3.51 17.77 17.70
CA TYR A 134 -3.85 17.87 16.29
C TYR A 134 -2.81 17.14 15.44
N SER A 135 -3.28 16.17 14.68
CA SER A 135 -2.42 15.46 13.74
C SER A 135 -1.92 16.38 12.62
N GLN A 136 -0.69 16.16 12.16
CA GLN A 136 0.01 16.98 11.18
C GLN A 136 0.32 16.16 9.93
N GLY A 137 0.29 16.79 8.75
CA GLY A 137 0.69 16.13 7.51
C GLY A 137 2.02 16.65 6.98
N TYR A 138 2.84 15.76 6.45
CA TYR A 138 4.06 16.09 5.72
C TYR A 138 3.90 15.77 4.24
N ASN A 139 4.07 16.77 3.37
CA ASN A 139 3.87 16.60 1.94
C ASN A 139 5.11 15.99 1.26
N LEU A 140 5.14 14.67 1.15
CA LEU A 140 6.20 13.95 0.43
C LEU A 140 6.22 14.27 -1.07
N VAL A 141 5.08 14.60 -1.69
CA VAL A 141 5.03 14.99 -3.12
C VAL A 141 5.84 16.27 -3.35
N ASP A 142 5.62 17.30 -2.52
CA ASP A 142 6.37 18.56 -2.60
C ASP A 142 7.85 18.33 -2.32
N TRP A 143 8.18 17.50 -1.32
CA TRP A 143 9.57 17.17 -1.02
C TRP A 143 10.27 16.48 -2.19
N PHE A 144 9.69 15.41 -2.74
CA PHE A 144 10.26 14.67 -3.88
C PHE A 144 10.38 15.53 -5.14
N THR A 145 9.46 16.49 -5.35
CA THR A 145 9.53 17.42 -6.49
C THR A 145 10.52 18.56 -6.29
N SER A 146 11.01 18.81 -5.07
CA SER A 146 12.04 19.79 -4.77
C SER A 146 13.46 19.26 -5.05
N ALA A 147 14.45 20.15 -5.21
CA ALA A 147 15.85 19.76 -5.35
C ALA A 147 16.39 18.94 -4.17
N ALA A 148 15.87 19.14 -2.96
CA ALA A 148 16.28 18.39 -1.77
C ALA A 148 15.81 16.92 -1.80
N GLY A 149 14.65 16.66 -2.41
CA GLY A 149 14.12 15.31 -2.61
C GLY A 149 14.43 14.71 -3.99
N GLY A 150 15.43 15.25 -4.70
CA GLY A 150 15.87 14.71 -6.00
C GLY A 150 15.20 15.30 -7.24
N ALA A 151 14.27 16.23 -7.06
CA ALA A 151 13.56 16.95 -8.13
C ALA A 151 12.77 16.03 -9.09
N HIS A 152 12.14 15.00 -8.55
CA HIS A 152 11.43 13.96 -9.29
C HIS A 152 10.10 14.40 -9.88
N HIS A 153 9.71 13.76 -10.98
CA HIS A 153 8.32 13.76 -11.44
C HIS A 153 7.57 12.63 -10.74
N VAL A 154 6.53 12.98 -9.97
CA VAL A 154 5.88 12.09 -9.01
C VAL A 154 4.53 11.62 -9.51
N ILE A 155 4.30 10.31 -9.53
CA ILE A 155 2.98 9.71 -9.73
C ILE A 155 2.31 9.47 -8.38
N THR A 156 1.02 9.79 -8.32
CA THR A 156 0.10 9.44 -7.22
C THR A 156 -1.21 8.93 -7.81
N ASN A 157 -2.07 8.32 -6.99
CA ASN A 157 -3.39 7.85 -7.41
C ASN A 157 -4.47 8.96 -7.41
N ARG A 158 -4.18 10.14 -6.83
CA ARG A 158 -5.14 11.25 -6.64
C ARG A 158 -4.43 12.60 -6.62
N HIS A 159 -5.16 13.69 -6.89
CA HIS A 159 -4.55 15.01 -6.86
C HIS A 159 -4.26 15.48 -5.42
N PRO A 160 -3.14 16.19 -5.18
CA PRO A 160 -2.93 16.91 -3.93
C PRO A 160 -4.06 17.91 -3.66
N MET A 161 -4.45 18.04 -2.40
CA MET A 161 -5.47 18.92 -1.86
C MET A 161 -6.85 18.77 -2.53
N THR A 162 -7.16 17.57 -3.06
CA THR A 162 -8.44 17.32 -3.75
C THR A 162 -9.66 17.67 -2.88
N GLU A 163 -9.57 17.48 -1.56
CA GLU A 163 -10.70 17.80 -0.66
C GLU A 163 -10.99 19.29 -0.52
N PHE A 164 -10.03 20.14 -0.88
CA PHE A 164 -10.16 21.60 -0.86
C PHE A 164 -10.41 22.21 -2.24
N LYS A 165 -10.51 21.38 -3.29
CA LYS A 165 -10.85 21.83 -4.64
C LYS A 165 -12.38 21.82 -4.81
N LEU A 166 -12.91 22.79 -5.56
CA LEU A 166 -14.30 22.75 -6.01
C LEU A 166 -14.53 21.40 -6.70
N LYS A 167 -15.50 20.62 -6.20
CA LYS A 167 -15.84 19.26 -6.65
C LYS A 167 -16.40 19.27 -8.08
N GLY A 168 -15.54 19.53 -9.06
CA GLY A 168 -15.86 19.57 -10.48
C GLY A 168 -14.91 18.74 -11.34
N ILE A 169 -13.99 17.98 -10.73
CA ILE A 169 -12.96 17.24 -11.46
C ILE A 169 -13.12 15.75 -11.14
N ASP A 170 -13.46 15.01 -12.19
CA ASP A 170 -13.51 13.56 -12.36
C ASP A 170 -13.31 12.70 -11.08
N PRO A 171 -14.40 12.13 -10.49
CA PRO A 171 -14.29 11.24 -9.34
C PRO A 171 -13.61 9.89 -9.66
N PHE A 172 -13.18 9.68 -10.91
CA PHE A 172 -12.53 8.45 -11.39
C PHE A 172 -11.06 8.63 -11.78
N VAL A 173 -10.40 9.74 -11.38
CA VAL A 173 -8.95 9.89 -11.57
C VAL A 173 -8.23 8.71 -10.91
N SER A 174 -7.47 7.96 -11.72
CA SER A 174 -6.70 6.78 -11.27
C SER A 174 -5.19 7.02 -11.22
N GLU A 175 -4.72 8.12 -11.81
CA GLU A 175 -3.30 8.47 -11.92
C GLU A 175 -3.14 9.98 -12.05
N VAL A 176 -2.25 10.56 -11.25
CA VAL A 176 -1.88 11.99 -11.29
C VAL A 176 -0.37 12.10 -11.32
N ILE A 177 0.14 12.83 -12.32
CA ILE A 177 1.56 13.18 -12.43
C ILE A 177 1.75 14.61 -11.95
N THR A 178 2.57 14.79 -10.91
CA THR A 178 3.02 16.09 -10.41
C THR A 178 4.43 16.35 -10.93
N PRO A 179 4.62 17.27 -11.89
CA PRO A 179 5.94 17.56 -12.44
C PRO A 179 6.76 18.45 -11.48
N SER A 180 7.96 18.01 -11.13
CA SER A 180 9.01 18.90 -10.63
C SER A 180 9.36 20.03 -11.60
N GLN A 181 9.43 21.26 -11.08
CA GLN A 181 9.96 22.43 -11.77
C GLN A 181 11.47 22.61 -11.56
N GLU A 182 12.06 21.87 -10.62
CA GLU A 182 13.48 21.94 -10.26
C GLU A 182 14.31 20.82 -10.92
N SER A 183 13.69 19.99 -11.77
CA SER A 183 14.37 18.87 -12.40
C SER A 183 15.44 19.34 -13.38
N ALA A 184 16.70 18.99 -13.11
CA ALA A 184 17.84 19.32 -13.97
C ALA A 184 17.99 18.38 -15.19
N TYR A 185 17.20 17.30 -15.23
CA TYR A 185 17.12 16.32 -16.31
C TYR A 185 15.63 15.95 -16.52
N LEU A 186 15.20 15.52 -17.71
CA LEU A 186 13.76 15.26 -18.02
C LEU A 186 12.80 16.47 -17.94
N ALA A 187 13.32 17.71 -17.96
CA ALA A 187 12.47 18.90 -17.90
C ALA A 187 11.43 18.91 -19.05
N GLY A 188 10.14 18.92 -18.70
CA GLY A 188 9.03 18.85 -19.66
C GLY A 188 8.66 17.43 -20.12
N GLU A 189 9.31 16.39 -19.60
CA GLU A 189 9.07 15.00 -19.98
C GLU A 189 8.31 14.20 -18.92
N SER A 190 7.68 14.86 -17.94
CA SER A 190 6.99 14.22 -16.81
C SER A 190 5.94 13.17 -17.20
N GLY A 191 5.23 13.40 -18.32
CA GLY A 191 4.25 12.44 -18.84
C GLY A 191 4.86 11.17 -19.46
N GLN A 192 6.14 11.23 -19.84
CA GLN A 192 6.88 10.14 -20.48
C GLN A 192 7.80 9.41 -19.50
N TYR A 193 8.46 10.13 -18.60
CA TYR A 193 9.43 9.60 -17.64
C TYR A 193 9.19 10.11 -16.22
N PRO A 194 8.09 9.70 -15.58
CA PRO A 194 7.97 9.82 -14.14
C PRO A 194 9.04 8.97 -13.46
N THR A 195 9.61 9.49 -12.36
CA THR A 195 10.77 8.89 -11.68
C THR A 195 10.46 8.41 -10.27
N VAL A 196 9.30 8.78 -9.72
CA VAL A 196 8.82 8.33 -8.41
C VAL A 196 7.33 7.98 -8.53
N VAL A 197 6.91 6.91 -7.88
CA VAL A 197 5.51 6.58 -7.59
C VAL A 197 5.35 6.58 -6.08
N LEU A 198 4.35 7.30 -5.58
CA LEU A 198 3.96 7.30 -4.19
C LEU A 198 2.56 6.71 -4.05
N ASP A 199 2.44 5.72 -3.19
CA ASP A 199 1.16 5.30 -2.63
C ASP A 199 1.05 5.84 -1.20
N LEU A 200 0.04 6.70 -1.00
CA LEU A 200 -0.21 7.48 0.20
C LEU A 200 -1.58 7.12 0.81
N ASP A 201 -2.22 6.04 0.36
CA ASP A 201 -3.55 5.64 0.85
C ASP A 201 -3.53 5.25 2.34
N GLY A 202 -2.37 4.88 2.88
CA GLY A 202 -2.21 4.42 4.25
C GLY A 202 -2.04 5.51 5.30
N ASN A 203 -2.42 6.77 5.04
CA ASN A 203 -2.25 8.00 5.85
C ASN A 203 -0.91 8.10 6.61
N GLU A 204 -0.70 7.28 7.64
CA GLU A 204 0.51 7.17 8.47
C GLU A 204 1.64 6.31 7.86
N ARG A 205 1.47 5.84 6.62
CA ARG A 205 2.54 5.17 5.87
C ARG A 205 2.58 5.63 4.42
N ALA A 206 3.78 5.65 3.85
CA ALA A 206 4.01 5.93 2.44
C ALA A 206 4.84 4.80 1.82
N SER A 207 4.33 4.26 0.71
CA SER A 207 5.03 3.30 -0.14
C SER A 207 5.68 4.06 -1.29
N ILE A 208 7.00 3.96 -1.41
CA ILE A 208 7.81 4.74 -2.35
C ILE A 208 8.45 3.80 -3.36
N GLY A 209 8.10 3.95 -4.63
CA GLY A 209 8.80 3.31 -5.75
C GLY A 209 9.63 4.34 -6.51
N LEU A 210 10.94 4.17 -6.55
CA LEU A 210 11.84 4.99 -7.35
C LEU A 210 12.11 4.29 -8.67
N ARG A 211 12.34 5.08 -9.72
CA ARG A 211 12.87 4.53 -10.97
C ARG A 211 14.22 3.90 -10.70
N ASN A 212 14.52 2.78 -11.36
CA ASN A 212 15.80 2.09 -11.29
C ASN A 212 16.95 3.08 -11.54
N ASN A 213 17.86 3.18 -10.57
CA ASN A 213 18.95 4.16 -10.57
C ASN A 213 19.86 4.00 -11.79
N THR A 214 20.14 2.76 -12.22
CA THR A 214 20.98 2.51 -13.40
C THR A 214 20.30 2.98 -14.69
N LEU A 215 19.01 2.69 -14.88
CA LEU A 215 18.24 3.25 -16.01
C LEU A 215 18.22 4.78 -15.98
N ASN A 216 18.07 5.36 -14.79
CA ASN A 216 18.07 6.80 -14.60
C ASN A 216 19.42 7.42 -15.02
N LEU A 217 20.53 6.85 -14.55
CA LEU A 217 21.90 7.26 -14.89
C LEU A 217 22.20 7.12 -16.39
N LEU A 218 21.82 5.99 -17.00
CA LEU A 218 21.98 5.78 -18.45
C LEU A 218 21.22 6.83 -19.26
N GLN A 219 20.00 7.19 -18.86
CA GLN A 219 19.24 8.24 -19.55
C GLN A 219 19.90 9.61 -19.39
N ILE A 220 20.36 9.98 -18.18
CA ILE A 220 21.09 11.24 -17.96
C ILE A 220 22.33 11.30 -18.85
N LEU A 221 23.11 10.21 -18.93
CA LEU A 221 24.28 10.13 -19.82
C LEU A 221 23.91 10.34 -21.29
N LEU A 222 22.86 9.69 -21.79
CA LEU A 222 22.38 9.87 -23.16
C LEU A 222 21.95 11.33 -23.44
N GLU A 223 21.23 11.94 -22.50
CA GLU A 223 20.84 13.36 -22.59
C GLU A 223 22.06 14.29 -22.61
N GLN A 224 23.11 14.00 -21.82
CA GLN A 224 24.36 14.78 -21.88
C GLN A 224 25.11 14.56 -23.21
N LEU A 225 25.15 13.33 -23.71
CA LEU A 225 25.86 12.95 -24.94
C LEU A 225 25.21 13.56 -26.19
N THR A 226 23.89 13.76 -26.19
CA THR A 226 23.16 14.43 -27.29
C THR A 226 23.37 15.95 -27.33
N ARG A 227 23.99 16.55 -26.30
CA ARG A 227 24.29 17.99 -26.30
C ARG A 227 25.34 18.33 -27.36
N LYS A 228 25.07 19.39 -28.13
CA LYS A 228 25.89 19.84 -29.28
C LYS A 228 27.32 20.29 -28.92
N ARG A 229 27.58 20.68 -27.67
CA ARG A 229 28.84 21.34 -27.24
C ARG A 229 29.58 20.57 -26.13
N LEU A 230 29.59 19.24 -26.17
CA LEU A 230 30.39 18.44 -25.24
C LEU A 230 31.85 18.31 -25.75
N PRO A 231 32.88 18.68 -24.96
CA PRO A 231 34.28 18.54 -25.35
C PRO A 231 34.62 17.09 -25.73
N GLY A 232 35.53 16.89 -26.69
CA GLY A 232 35.81 15.57 -27.26
C GLY A 232 36.34 14.55 -26.26
N ASN A 233 37.18 14.98 -25.31
CA ASN A 233 37.67 14.13 -24.22
C ASN A 233 36.54 13.73 -23.24
N VAL A 234 35.68 14.69 -22.88
CA VAL A 234 34.51 14.43 -22.02
C VAL A 234 33.53 13.49 -22.70
N ARG A 235 33.26 13.69 -24.00
CA ARG A 235 32.40 12.82 -24.80
C ARG A 235 32.90 11.39 -24.83
N ARG A 236 34.20 11.18 -25.06
CA ARG A 236 34.80 9.84 -25.05
C ARG A 236 34.65 9.17 -23.69
N ALA A 237 35.06 9.86 -22.62
CA ALA A 237 34.94 9.36 -21.25
C ALA A 237 33.48 9.01 -20.87
N ALA A 238 32.51 9.81 -21.31
CA ALA A 238 31.09 9.58 -21.08
C ALA A 238 30.53 8.39 -21.88
N ILE A 239 30.99 8.17 -23.13
CA ILE A 239 30.63 6.97 -23.91
C ILE A 239 31.22 5.73 -23.25
N ASP A 240 32.49 5.77 -22.85
CA ASP A 240 33.16 4.65 -22.17
C ASP A 240 32.42 4.29 -20.88
N ALA A 241 32.07 5.30 -20.06
CA ALA A 241 31.29 5.10 -18.84
C ALA A 241 29.88 4.53 -19.11
N PHE A 242 29.17 5.02 -20.14
CA PHE A 242 27.86 4.50 -20.53
C PHE A 242 27.92 3.00 -20.84
N PHE A 243 28.90 2.57 -21.64
CA PHE A 243 29.06 1.15 -22.00
C PHE A 243 29.61 0.31 -20.86
N GLU A 244 30.41 0.86 -19.96
CA GLU A 244 30.83 0.17 -18.73
C GLU A 244 29.63 -0.13 -17.84
N ILE A 245 28.78 0.88 -17.58
CA ILE A 245 27.57 0.73 -16.76
C ILE A 245 26.60 -0.27 -17.41
N LEU A 246 26.31 -0.10 -18.70
CA LEU A 246 25.47 -1.04 -19.45
C LEU A 246 26.05 -2.45 -19.45
N GLY A 247 27.37 -2.58 -19.58
CA GLY A 247 28.10 -3.86 -19.56
C GLY A 247 27.92 -4.63 -18.26
N ARG A 248 27.89 -3.94 -17.11
CA ARG A 248 27.65 -4.55 -15.79
C ARG A 248 26.24 -5.14 -15.67
N GLU A 249 25.23 -4.42 -16.17
CA GLU A 249 23.82 -4.86 -16.12
C GLU A 249 23.43 -5.88 -17.19
N ARG A 250 24.13 -5.85 -18.33
CA ARG A 250 23.79 -6.62 -19.53
C ARG A 250 23.50 -8.10 -19.25
N PRO A 251 24.30 -8.85 -18.47
CA PRO A 251 23.98 -10.25 -18.16
C PRO A 251 22.65 -10.43 -17.43
N ALA A 252 22.36 -9.59 -16.43
CA ALA A 252 21.15 -9.67 -15.63
C ALA A 252 19.92 -9.26 -16.45
N TRP A 253 20.00 -8.15 -17.19
CA TRP A 253 18.88 -7.64 -17.99
C TRP A 253 18.57 -8.55 -19.18
N THR A 254 19.57 -9.17 -19.79
CA THR A 254 19.37 -10.14 -20.88
C THR A 254 18.58 -11.36 -20.39
N ARG A 255 18.98 -11.94 -19.25
CA ARG A 255 18.25 -13.06 -18.63
C ARG A 255 16.81 -12.65 -18.27
N ASN A 256 16.65 -11.45 -17.75
CA ASN A 256 15.36 -10.94 -17.34
C ASN A 256 14.41 -10.73 -18.53
N VAL A 257 14.89 -10.14 -19.63
CA VAL A 257 14.12 -10.00 -20.87
C VAL A 257 13.74 -11.38 -21.42
N ALA A 258 14.67 -12.34 -21.48
CA ALA A 258 14.38 -13.69 -21.95
C ALA A 258 13.28 -14.37 -21.10
N ALA A 259 13.33 -14.22 -19.78
CA ALA A 259 12.30 -14.72 -18.87
C ALA A 259 10.94 -14.02 -19.11
N LEU A 260 10.94 -12.69 -19.27
CA LEU A 260 9.72 -11.94 -19.58
C LEU A 260 9.11 -12.38 -20.91
N GLU A 261 9.90 -12.61 -21.95
CA GLU A 261 9.40 -13.12 -23.23
C GLU A 261 8.75 -14.50 -23.11
N GLU A 262 9.31 -15.38 -22.27
CA GLU A 262 8.70 -16.68 -21.97
C GLU A 262 7.37 -16.53 -21.23
N GLU A 263 7.33 -15.66 -20.21
CA GLU A 263 6.11 -15.34 -19.48
C GLU A 263 5.02 -14.74 -20.40
N LEU A 264 5.41 -13.89 -21.35
CA LEU A 264 4.50 -13.31 -22.34
C LEU A 264 3.97 -14.34 -23.33
N ARG A 265 4.79 -15.32 -23.75
CA ARG A 265 4.29 -16.46 -24.54
C ARG A 265 3.20 -17.23 -23.79
N ALA A 266 3.41 -17.48 -22.49
CA ALA A 266 2.41 -18.13 -21.64
C ALA A 266 1.14 -17.27 -21.48
N LEU A 267 1.27 -15.94 -21.34
CA LEU A 267 0.15 -15.01 -21.29
C LEU A 267 -0.66 -15.01 -22.59
N ARG A 268 -0.01 -14.98 -23.76
CA ARG A 268 -0.67 -15.01 -25.07
C ARG A 268 -1.48 -16.28 -25.28
N ALA A 269 -0.96 -17.44 -24.89
CA ALA A 269 -1.73 -18.70 -24.92
C ALA A 269 -2.99 -18.63 -24.03
N ARG A 270 -2.91 -17.97 -22.86
CA ARG A 270 -4.08 -17.73 -21.99
C ARG A 270 -5.06 -16.74 -22.62
N ILE A 271 -4.58 -15.68 -23.26
CA ILE A 271 -5.40 -14.70 -24.00
C ILE A 271 -6.19 -15.42 -25.10
N GLU A 272 -5.54 -16.25 -25.92
CA GLU A 272 -6.21 -16.99 -27.00
C GLU A 272 -7.29 -17.93 -26.48
N MET A 273 -6.99 -18.67 -25.41
CA MET A 273 -7.98 -19.55 -24.76
C MET A 273 -9.17 -18.76 -24.22
N GLN A 274 -8.89 -17.61 -23.58
CA GLN A 274 -9.90 -16.77 -22.98
C GLN A 274 -10.75 -16.05 -24.04
N GLN A 275 -10.16 -15.68 -25.18
CA GLN A 275 -10.88 -15.14 -26.35
C GLN A 275 -11.88 -16.15 -26.91
N LYS A 276 -11.46 -17.42 -27.08
CA LYS A 276 -12.34 -18.49 -27.55
C LYS A 276 -13.52 -18.69 -26.60
N ARG A 277 -13.27 -18.67 -25.29
CA ARG A 277 -14.31 -18.75 -24.25
C ARG A 277 -15.26 -17.56 -24.31
N ALA A 278 -14.73 -16.35 -24.32
CA ALA A 278 -15.53 -15.12 -24.38
C ALA A 278 -16.39 -15.04 -25.66
N GLY A 279 -15.88 -15.54 -26.79
CA GLY A 279 -16.63 -15.62 -28.05
C GLY A 279 -17.73 -16.68 -28.07
N ALA A 280 -17.70 -17.65 -27.15
CA ALA A 280 -18.73 -18.67 -26.98
C ALA A 280 -19.84 -18.26 -26.00
N GLU A 281 -19.67 -17.14 -25.27
CA GLU A 281 -20.68 -16.61 -24.36
C GLU A 281 -21.92 -16.13 -25.12
N PRO A 282 -23.14 -16.31 -24.57
CA PRO A 282 -24.36 -15.90 -25.24
C PRO A 282 -24.48 -14.37 -25.32
N SER A 283 -25.04 -13.88 -26.43
CA SER A 283 -25.31 -12.44 -26.61
C SER A 283 -26.51 -11.95 -25.79
N GLN A 284 -27.39 -12.85 -25.36
CA GLN A 284 -28.54 -12.57 -24.51
C GLN A 284 -28.59 -13.54 -23.33
N TRP A 285 -28.80 -12.98 -22.14
CA TRP A 285 -28.88 -13.73 -20.88
C TRP A 285 -30.31 -13.78 -20.37
N THR A 286 -30.80 -14.97 -20.02
CA THR A 286 -32.12 -15.16 -19.41
C THR A 286 -32.17 -14.57 -18.00
N ARG A 287 -33.38 -14.39 -17.44
CA ARG A 287 -33.54 -13.87 -16.07
C ARG A 287 -32.88 -14.78 -15.04
N GLU A 288 -33.07 -16.09 -15.17
CA GLU A 288 -32.45 -17.10 -14.29
C GLU A 288 -30.92 -17.05 -14.34
N GLN A 289 -30.33 -16.90 -15.54
CA GLN A 289 -28.88 -16.78 -15.69
C GLN A 289 -28.32 -15.49 -15.06
N ARG A 290 -29.07 -14.39 -15.14
CA ARG A 290 -28.71 -13.11 -14.48
C ARG A 290 -28.84 -13.20 -12.97
N ASP A 291 -29.86 -13.91 -12.48
CA ASP A 291 -30.05 -14.16 -11.06
C ASP A 291 -28.92 -15.04 -10.50
N LEU A 292 -28.38 -15.95 -11.31
CA LEU A 292 -27.15 -16.72 -11.03
C LEU A 292 -25.85 -15.92 -11.23
N GLY A 293 -25.93 -14.71 -11.82
CA GLY A 293 -24.79 -13.82 -12.01
C GLY A 293 -23.86 -14.17 -13.19
N LEU A 294 -24.26 -15.08 -14.08
CA LEU A 294 -23.42 -15.53 -15.20
C LEU A 294 -23.06 -14.41 -16.18
N ASP A 295 -23.98 -13.44 -16.38
CA ASP A 295 -23.74 -12.26 -17.21
C ASP A 295 -22.62 -11.36 -16.64
N LYS A 296 -22.58 -11.22 -15.31
CA LYS A 296 -21.53 -10.48 -14.61
C LYS A 296 -20.22 -11.23 -14.69
N ASP A 297 -20.23 -12.55 -14.63
CA ASP A 297 -19.05 -13.40 -14.73
C ASP A 297 -18.43 -13.26 -16.13
N ALA A 298 -19.24 -13.37 -17.18
CA ALA A 298 -18.81 -13.14 -18.55
C ALA A 298 -18.19 -11.74 -18.74
N ARG A 299 -18.82 -10.68 -18.19
CA ARG A 299 -18.24 -9.32 -18.20
C ARG A 299 -16.91 -9.23 -17.46
N ARG A 300 -16.77 -9.87 -16.30
CA ARG A 300 -15.51 -9.91 -15.55
C ARG A 300 -14.40 -10.60 -16.35
N GLN A 301 -14.75 -11.69 -17.03
CA GLN A 301 -13.84 -12.41 -17.90
C GLN A 301 -13.42 -11.57 -19.12
N ALA A 302 -14.34 -10.82 -19.72
CA ALA A 302 -14.03 -9.90 -20.82
C ALA A 302 -13.09 -8.76 -20.38
N ASN A 303 -13.38 -8.12 -19.24
CA ASN A 303 -12.50 -7.08 -18.69
C ASN A 303 -11.09 -7.61 -18.37
N ARG A 304 -11.00 -8.83 -17.81
CA ARG A 304 -9.72 -9.49 -17.55
C ARG A 304 -8.94 -9.76 -18.84
N LEU A 305 -9.64 -10.19 -19.89
CA LEU A 305 -9.03 -10.41 -21.20
C LEU A 305 -8.45 -9.11 -21.78
N GLU A 306 -9.20 -8.00 -21.72
CA GLU A 306 -8.69 -6.70 -22.19
C GLU A 306 -7.51 -6.20 -21.35
N ALA A 307 -7.53 -6.41 -20.03
CA ALA A 307 -6.40 -6.13 -19.16
C ALA A 307 -5.16 -6.95 -19.56
N TRP A 308 -5.30 -8.26 -19.81
CA TRP A 308 -4.19 -9.10 -20.27
C TRP A 308 -3.63 -8.66 -21.63
N LYS A 309 -4.48 -8.25 -22.58
CA LYS A 309 -4.01 -7.70 -23.86
C LYS A 309 -3.29 -6.37 -23.71
N ALA A 310 -3.71 -5.52 -22.78
CA ALA A 310 -3.00 -4.28 -22.48
C ALA A 310 -1.64 -4.56 -21.83
N GLU A 311 -1.59 -5.51 -20.88
CA GLU A 311 -0.36 -5.96 -20.23
C GLU A 311 0.62 -6.57 -21.24
N ASP A 312 0.16 -7.47 -22.12
CA ASP A 312 1.01 -8.08 -23.16
C ASP A 312 1.66 -7.02 -24.06
N ARG A 313 0.89 -6.04 -24.51
CA ARG A 313 1.41 -4.91 -25.33
C ARG A 313 2.46 -4.11 -24.56
N ALA A 314 2.13 -3.64 -23.36
CA ALA A 314 3.02 -2.79 -22.58
C ALA A 314 4.35 -3.48 -22.22
N TYR A 315 4.29 -4.76 -21.80
CA TYR A 315 5.50 -5.52 -21.49
C TYR A 315 6.29 -5.94 -22.74
N SER A 316 5.63 -6.15 -23.89
CA SER A 316 6.33 -6.40 -25.16
C SER A 316 7.10 -5.17 -25.62
N ASP A 317 6.49 -3.98 -25.51
CA ASP A 317 7.14 -2.71 -25.84
C ASP A 317 8.34 -2.44 -24.92
N TYR A 318 8.19 -2.72 -23.63
CA TYR A 318 9.29 -2.67 -22.66
C TYR A 318 10.43 -3.63 -23.04
N ALA A 319 10.13 -4.91 -23.28
CA ALA A 319 11.12 -5.92 -23.64
C ALA A 319 11.87 -5.53 -24.93
N SER A 320 11.16 -5.07 -25.96
CA SER A 320 11.75 -4.60 -27.21
C SER A 320 12.70 -3.41 -27.01
N THR A 321 12.32 -2.46 -26.15
CA THR A 321 13.12 -1.26 -25.85
C THR A 321 14.40 -1.62 -25.08
N ILE A 322 14.30 -2.47 -24.05
CA ILE A 322 15.47 -2.97 -23.32
C ILE A 322 16.36 -3.82 -24.23
N SER A 323 15.81 -4.67 -25.10
CA SER A 323 16.60 -5.42 -26.08
C SER A 323 17.38 -4.51 -27.02
N ARG A 324 16.81 -3.39 -27.46
CA ARG A 324 17.53 -2.39 -28.27
C ARG A 324 18.65 -1.70 -27.50
N LEU A 325 18.41 -1.33 -26.24
CA LEU A 325 19.46 -0.79 -25.36
C LEU A 325 20.61 -1.79 -25.19
N LEU A 326 20.28 -3.05 -24.92
CA LEU A 326 21.25 -4.13 -24.80
C LEU A 326 21.94 -4.43 -26.16
N ALA A 327 21.33 -4.12 -27.30
CA ALA A 327 21.96 -4.36 -28.61
C ALA A 327 22.97 -3.26 -29.01
N LEU A 328 23.06 -2.15 -28.28
CA LEU A 328 24.02 -1.10 -28.57
C LEU A 328 25.46 -1.62 -28.48
N ASP A 329 26.27 -1.23 -29.46
CA ASP A 329 27.69 -1.57 -29.58
C ASP A 329 28.55 -0.30 -29.55
N PRO A 330 29.66 -0.27 -28.78
CA PRO A 330 30.51 0.92 -28.66
C PRO A 330 31.21 1.31 -29.97
N SER A 331 31.40 0.39 -30.92
CA SER A 331 32.16 0.63 -32.15
C SER A 331 31.41 1.48 -33.19
N ASP A 332 30.07 1.46 -33.16
CA ASP A 332 29.22 2.22 -34.09
C ASP A 332 28.28 3.22 -33.38
N PHE A 333 28.41 3.34 -32.06
CA PHE A 333 27.58 4.19 -31.22
C PHE A 333 27.69 5.66 -31.60
N ASP A 334 26.56 6.22 -32.04
CA ASP A 334 26.38 7.66 -32.23
C ASP A 334 25.06 8.09 -31.56
N PRO A 335 25.13 8.86 -30.45
CA PRO A 335 23.95 9.30 -29.72
C PRO A 335 23.02 10.20 -30.56
N GLY A 336 23.48 10.75 -31.69
CA GLY A 336 22.65 11.54 -32.61
C GLY A 336 21.83 10.73 -33.61
N LYS A 337 22.06 9.42 -33.74
CA LYS A 337 21.42 8.57 -34.78
C LYS A 337 20.12 7.88 -34.34
N PHE A 338 19.78 7.90 -33.06
CA PHE A 338 18.58 7.28 -32.53
C PHE A 338 17.87 8.22 -31.56
N LYS A 339 16.61 7.92 -31.26
CA LYS A 339 15.85 8.67 -30.25
C LYS A 339 15.96 7.98 -28.90
N ILE A 340 16.05 8.75 -27.81
CA ILE A 340 16.21 8.19 -26.46
C ILE A 340 15.07 7.21 -26.13
N GLU A 341 13.84 7.51 -26.55
CA GLU A 341 12.68 6.64 -26.32
C GLU A 341 12.73 5.28 -27.05
N GLU A 342 13.67 5.08 -27.99
CA GLU A 342 13.87 3.80 -28.66
C GLU A 342 14.73 2.83 -27.83
N VAL A 343 15.48 3.36 -26.86
CA VAL A 343 16.39 2.58 -26.00
C VAL A 343 16.11 2.76 -24.51
N ILE A 344 15.35 3.78 -24.11
CA ILE A 344 14.93 3.97 -22.73
C ILE A 344 13.40 3.80 -22.63
N PRO A 345 12.90 2.87 -21.80
CA PRO A 345 11.46 2.61 -21.72
C PRO A 345 10.73 3.79 -21.06
N ARG A 346 9.67 4.26 -21.73
CA ARG A 346 8.75 5.27 -21.20
C ARG A 346 7.80 4.67 -20.17
N ARG A 347 7.41 5.47 -19.19
CA ARG A 347 6.43 5.13 -18.14
C ARG A 347 6.76 3.81 -17.43
N SER A 348 8.05 3.55 -17.23
CA SER A 348 8.56 2.37 -16.53
C SER A 348 9.54 2.80 -15.45
N LEU A 349 9.34 2.29 -14.24
CA LEU A 349 10.32 2.39 -13.16
C LEU A 349 11.47 1.40 -13.36
N GLY A 350 11.32 0.36 -14.19
CA GLY A 350 12.32 -0.70 -14.32
C GLY A 350 12.31 -1.70 -13.17
N GLU A 351 13.46 -2.32 -12.91
CA GLU A 351 13.64 -3.28 -11.81
C GLU A 351 13.82 -2.56 -10.45
N PRO A 352 13.42 -3.18 -9.33
CA PRO A 352 13.58 -2.60 -7.99
C PRO A 352 15.02 -2.18 -7.70
N ASN A 353 15.17 -1.11 -6.92
CA ASN A 353 16.48 -0.62 -6.53
C ASN A 353 17.08 -1.49 -5.41
N SER A 354 18.40 -1.66 -5.43
CA SER A 354 19.12 -2.23 -4.28
C SER A 354 19.29 -1.17 -3.19
N ILE A 355 19.62 -1.59 -1.96
CA ILE A 355 19.97 -0.65 -0.88
C ILE A 355 21.15 0.23 -1.30
N HIS A 356 22.17 -0.37 -1.94
CA HIS A 356 23.32 0.38 -2.45
C HIS A 356 22.89 1.48 -3.44
N ALA A 357 21.93 1.18 -4.32
CA ALA A 357 21.40 2.16 -5.28
C ALA A 357 20.61 3.27 -4.59
N LEU A 358 19.85 2.97 -3.53
CA LEU A 358 19.09 3.97 -2.76
C LEU A 358 19.98 4.84 -1.86
N GLN A 359 21.14 4.31 -1.43
CA GLN A 359 22.17 5.06 -0.71
C GLN A 359 23.00 5.98 -1.64
N ASN A 360 23.01 5.71 -2.94
CA ASN A 360 23.81 6.41 -3.95
C ASN A 360 22.97 6.83 -5.16
N TYR A 361 21.74 7.27 -4.93
CA TYR A 361 20.77 7.47 -6.00
C TYR A 361 21.13 8.71 -6.83
N VAL A 362 21.30 8.56 -8.14
CA VAL A 362 21.64 9.67 -9.04
C VAL A 362 20.39 10.49 -9.34
N VAL A 363 20.43 11.78 -9.00
CA VAL A 363 19.29 12.72 -9.12
C VAL A 363 19.57 13.84 -10.13
N GLY A 364 20.54 13.64 -11.03
CA GLY A 364 20.85 14.56 -12.12
C GLY A 364 22.36 14.79 -12.33
N PRO A 365 22.73 15.59 -13.33
CA PRO A 365 24.12 16.00 -13.54
C PRO A 365 24.63 16.87 -12.37
N GLY A 366 25.94 16.83 -12.14
CA GLY A 366 26.63 17.72 -11.21
C GLY A 366 26.56 19.19 -11.66
N PRO A 367 26.84 20.15 -10.76
CA PRO A 367 26.71 21.58 -11.04
C PRO A 367 27.59 22.04 -12.22
N ASP A 368 28.76 21.41 -12.40
CA ASP A 368 29.70 21.72 -13.48
C ASP A 368 29.52 20.80 -14.71
N GLY A 369 28.49 19.96 -14.73
CA GLY A 369 28.24 18.97 -15.78
C GLY A 369 29.19 17.77 -15.72
N LEU A 370 29.42 17.13 -16.86
CA LEU A 370 30.30 15.95 -16.94
C LEU A 370 31.78 16.36 -16.89
N LEU A 371 32.53 15.75 -15.98
CA LEU A 371 33.94 16.03 -15.72
C LEU A 371 34.79 14.78 -15.93
N VAL A 372 36.04 14.99 -16.35
CA VAL A 372 37.00 13.90 -16.58
C VAL A 372 38.02 13.91 -15.44
N ALA A 373 38.23 12.75 -14.82
CA ALA A 373 39.23 12.56 -13.79
C ALA A 373 40.65 12.59 -14.36
N ALA A 374 41.66 12.67 -13.49
CA ALA A 374 43.07 12.74 -13.90
C ALA A 374 43.54 11.50 -14.71
N ASN A 375 42.87 10.36 -14.55
CA ASN A 375 43.14 9.12 -15.28
C ASN A 375 42.49 9.06 -16.67
N GLY A 376 41.74 10.10 -17.09
CA GLY A 376 41.05 10.15 -18.37
C GLY A 376 39.65 9.56 -18.38
N ASN A 377 39.20 8.93 -17.29
CA ASN A 377 37.85 8.39 -17.15
C ASN A 377 36.85 9.48 -16.70
N LEU A 378 35.55 9.20 -16.83
CA LEU A 378 34.52 10.08 -16.29
C LEU A 378 34.63 10.10 -14.74
N ASP A 379 34.67 11.30 -14.16
CA ASP A 379 34.64 11.49 -12.70
C ASP A 379 33.18 11.34 -12.23
N MET A 380 32.77 10.12 -11.87
CA MET A 380 31.38 9.82 -11.51
C MET A 380 30.87 10.65 -10.32
N GLU A 381 31.73 10.91 -9.33
CA GLU A 381 31.35 11.64 -8.11
C GLU A 381 31.08 13.12 -8.40
N LYS A 382 31.91 13.76 -9.24
CA LYS A 382 31.71 15.18 -9.57
C LYS A 382 30.75 15.40 -10.74
N SER A 383 30.60 14.41 -11.61
CA SER A 383 29.75 14.50 -12.80
C SER A 383 28.25 14.38 -12.50
N PHE A 384 27.90 13.82 -11.34
CA PHE A 384 26.53 13.53 -10.96
C PHE A 384 26.23 14.00 -9.54
N ARG A 385 25.00 14.44 -9.32
CA ARG A 385 24.47 14.66 -7.98
C ARG A 385 23.85 13.36 -7.49
N THR A 386 24.26 12.89 -6.32
CA THR A 386 23.71 11.71 -5.66
C THR A 386 22.96 12.09 -4.39
N LEU A 387 22.01 11.23 -3.99
CA LEU A 387 21.28 11.34 -2.74
C LEU A 387 21.27 9.97 -2.03
N ASP A 388 21.51 9.98 -0.73
CA ASP A 388 21.16 8.86 0.14
C ASP A 388 19.72 9.06 0.63
N TYR A 389 18.79 8.28 0.08
CA TYR A 389 17.37 8.41 0.41
C TYR A 389 17.06 8.05 1.86
N PHE A 390 17.82 7.16 2.47
CA PHE A 390 17.63 6.82 3.87
C PHE A 390 17.94 8.01 4.76
N SER A 391 19.11 8.62 4.55
CA SER A 391 19.53 9.81 5.29
C SER A 391 18.64 11.01 5.01
N ALA A 392 18.27 11.25 3.74
CA ALA A 392 17.46 12.40 3.35
C ALA A 392 16.02 12.34 3.91
N ILE A 393 15.38 11.16 3.88
CA ILE A 393 14.03 10.96 4.45
C ILE A 393 14.08 10.95 5.98
N GLY A 394 15.08 10.30 6.59
CA GLY A 394 15.21 10.28 8.06
C GLY A 394 15.52 11.66 8.66
N ALA A 395 16.12 12.56 7.89
CA ALA A 395 16.44 13.93 8.32
C ALA A 395 15.26 14.91 8.21
N LEU A 396 14.10 14.47 7.70
CA LEU A 396 12.93 15.32 7.59
C LEU A 396 12.55 15.87 8.98
N SER A 397 12.24 17.16 9.03
CA SER A 397 11.84 17.85 10.25
C SER A 397 11.03 19.10 9.95
N VAL A 398 10.16 19.47 10.89
CA VAL A 398 9.33 20.67 10.84
C VAL A 398 9.74 21.61 11.98
N ARG A 399 10.22 22.80 11.62
CA ARG A 399 10.77 23.77 12.58
C ARG A 399 9.70 24.46 13.44
N ASN A 400 8.48 24.58 12.93
CA ASN A 400 7.37 25.29 13.58
C ASN A 400 6.35 24.32 14.18
N ASN A 401 6.81 23.27 14.86
CA ASN A 401 5.90 22.41 15.59
C ASN A 401 5.50 23.07 16.92
N VAL A 402 4.27 23.56 16.98
CA VAL A 402 3.73 24.28 18.15
C VAL A 402 3.16 23.35 19.23
N GLN A 403 3.14 22.03 18.98
CA GLN A 403 2.56 21.03 19.88
C GLN A 403 3.64 20.18 20.53
N LYS A 404 3.78 20.28 21.86
CA LYS A 404 4.77 19.50 22.62
C LYS A 404 4.57 17.99 22.51
N ALA A 405 3.33 17.54 22.33
CA ALA A 405 2.97 16.13 22.24
C ALA A 405 3.32 15.50 20.88
N VAL A 406 3.56 16.31 19.85
CA VAL A 406 3.88 15.82 18.51
C VAL A 406 5.38 15.96 18.29
N SER A 407 6.04 14.95 17.72
CA SER A 407 7.45 15.03 17.35
C SER A 407 7.66 16.09 16.25
N PRO A 408 8.77 16.87 16.23
CA PRO A 408 9.11 17.69 15.08
C PRO A 408 9.58 16.86 13.87
N HIS A 409 9.81 15.56 14.04
CA HIS A 409 10.21 14.64 12.98
C HIS A 409 8.97 13.88 12.48
N PRO A 410 8.60 13.98 11.19
CA PRO A 410 7.42 13.33 10.65
C PRO A 410 7.62 11.83 10.39
N VAL A 411 8.86 11.37 10.29
CA VAL A 411 9.21 9.97 10.01
C VAL A 411 9.59 9.28 11.32
N ASP A 412 8.96 8.15 11.61
CA ASP A 412 9.33 7.25 12.71
C ASP A 412 10.52 6.38 12.27
N PHE A 413 10.30 5.55 11.26
CA PHE A 413 11.35 4.74 10.64
C PHE A 413 11.02 4.37 9.20
N ILE A 414 12.05 3.92 8.50
CA ILE A 414 11.99 3.39 7.13
C ILE A 414 12.16 1.87 7.22
N ALA A 415 11.36 1.12 6.46
CA ALA A 415 11.44 -0.33 6.35
C ALA A 415 11.73 -0.77 4.91
N VAL A 416 12.67 -1.70 4.74
CA VAL A 416 13.10 -2.22 3.44
C VAL A 416 13.35 -3.74 3.53
N PRO A 417 12.87 -4.54 2.56
CA PRO A 417 13.20 -5.95 2.52
C PRO A 417 14.68 -6.17 2.20
N VAL A 418 15.32 -7.09 2.93
CA VAL A 418 16.67 -7.59 2.67
C VAL A 418 16.62 -9.09 2.40
N LYS A 419 17.74 -9.67 1.95
CA LYS A 419 17.80 -11.09 1.55
C LYS A 419 17.23 -12.05 2.60
N ASP A 420 17.55 -11.82 3.87
CA ASP A 420 17.22 -12.73 4.98
C ASP A 420 16.28 -12.08 6.03
N GLY A 421 15.54 -11.04 5.65
CA GLY A 421 14.68 -10.33 6.58
C GLY A 421 14.26 -8.92 6.14
N ILE A 422 14.10 -8.03 7.12
CA ILE A 422 13.69 -6.64 6.92
C ILE A 422 14.63 -5.73 7.69
N TRP A 423 15.12 -4.69 7.03
CA TRP A 423 15.88 -3.61 7.65
C TRP A 423 14.94 -2.48 8.06
N LEU A 424 15.02 -2.11 9.34
CA LEU A 424 14.33 -0.98 9.94
C LEU A 424 15.35 0.10 10.30
N ARG A 425 15.12 1.33 9.86
CA ARG A 425 16.01 2.47 10.12
C ARG A 425 15.23 3.63 10.72
N GLY A 426 15.43 3.89 12.01
CA GLY A 426 14.95 5.12 12.66
C GLY A 426 15.97 6.26 12.50
N SER A 427 17.25 5.98 12.76
CA SER A 427 18.37 6.92 12.52
C SER A 427 19.64 6.17 12.11
N GLU A 428 20.76 6.88 11.96
CA GLU A 428 22.05 6.26 11.65
C GLU A 428 22.50 5.25 12.72
N ASP A 429 22.32 5.61 14.01
CA ASP A 429 22.71 4.79 15.18
C ASP A 429 21.57 3.95 15.76
N ARG A 430 20.36 4.07 15.23
CA ARG A 430 19.17 3.33 15.70
C ARG A 430 18.50 2.62 14.54
N GLN A 431 18.95 1.40 14.30
CA GLN A 431 18.45 0.52 13.26
C GLN A 431 18.24 -0.89 13.81
N ALA A 432 17.48 -1.70 13.09
CA ALA A 432 17.29 -3.10 13.43
C ALA A 432 17.14 -3.96 12.19
N LEU A 433 17.49 -5.23 12.33
CA LEU A 433 17.14 -6.29 11.40
C LEU A 433 16.10 -7.20 12.05
N VAL A 434 14.98 -7.38 11.35
CA VAL A 434 14.02 -8.45 11.62
C VAL A 434 14.39 -9.60 10.69
N PHE A 435 15.12 -10.59 11.21
CA PHE A 435 15.46 -11.77 10.44
C PHE A 435 14.28 -12.70 10.32
N THR A 436 14.20 -13.40 9.19
CA THR A 436 13.14 -14.36 8.92
C THR A 436 13.72 -15.70 8.50
N ARG A 437 13.12 -16.79 8.97
CA ARG A 437 13.40 -18.14 8.47
C ARG A 437 12.14 -19.00 8.52
N HIS A 438 12.16 -20.11 7.80
CA HIS A 438 11.15 -21.15 7.97
C HIS A 438 11.72 -22.29 8.79
N ASN A 439 10.99 -22.75 9.79
CA ASN A 439 11.39 -23.90 10.60
C ASN A 439 11.12 -25.22 9.87
N ALA A 440 11.45 -26.35 10.51
CA ALA A 440 11.29 -27.68 9.92
C ALA A 440 9.83 -28.03 9.57
N ALA A 441 8.86 -27.37 10.21
CA ALA A 441 7.43 -27.52 9.91
C ALA A 441 6.93 -26.53 8.84
N GLY A 442 7.82 -25.73 8.25
CA GLY A 442 7.49 -24.72 7.25
C GLY A 442 6.80 -23.49 7.82
N ARG A 443 6.90 -23.24 9.14
CA ARG A 443 6.33 -22.04 9.76
C ARG A 443 7.36 -20.91 9.80
N LEU A 444 6.89 -19.69 9.62
CA LEU A 444 7.71 -18.49 9.71
C LEU A 444 8.15 -18.25 11.16
N GLU A 445 9.45 -18.06 11.34
CA GLU A 445 10.06 -17.63 12.59
C GLU A 445 10.77 -16.28 12.36
N LEU A 446 10.63 -15.39 13.35
CA LEU A 446 11.19 -14.04 13.33
C LEU A 446 12.17 -13.86 14.49
N ARG A 447 13.21 -13.06 14.27
CA ARG A 447 14.20 -12.64 15.27
C ARG A 447 14.52 -11.16 15.10
N TYR A 448 14.55 -10.39 16.19
CA TYR A 448 14.87 -8.96 16.17
C TYR A 448 16.30 -8.70 16.65
N MET A 449 17.09 -7.93 15.90
CA MET A 449 18.48 -7.62 16.26
C MET A 449 18.80 -6.15 16.01
N PRO A 450 19.28 -5.40 17.03
CA PRO A 450 19.82 -4.07 16.84
C PRO A 450 21.01 -4.07 15.88
N VAL A 451 21.04 -3.10 14.97
CA VAL A 451 22.20 -2.84 14.09
C VAL A 451 22.41 -1.33 13.96
N SER A 452 23.56 -0.92 13.44
CA SER A 452 23.83 0.47 13.07
C SER A 452 24.71 0.56 11.82
N HIS A 453 24.72 1.73 11.18
CA HIS A 453 25.53 2.03 10.00
C HIS A 453 25.38 1.03 8.84
N LEU A 454 24.19 0.43 8.67
CA LEU A 454 23.98 -0.56 7.61
C LEU A 454 24.21 0.04 6.22
N LYS A 455 25.11 -0.59 5.47
CA LYS A 455 25.41 -0.28 4.08
C LYS A 455 25.35 -1.54 3.24
N GLN A 456 24.92 -1.40 1.99
CA GLN A 456 25.08 -2.45 1.00
C GLN A 456 26.18 -2.03 0.03
N ASP A 457 27.09 -2.93 -0.30
CA ASP A 457 28.08 -2.67 -1.33
C ASP A 457 27.54 -2.93 -2.75
N ALA A 458 28.36 -2.66 -3.77
CA ALA A 458 27.98 -2.86 -5.16
C ALA A 458 27.81 -4.35 -5.54
N ALA A 459 28.32 -5.29 -4.74
CA ALA A 459 28.13 -6.73 -4.91
C ALA A 459 26.82 -7.23 -4.27
N GLY A 460 26.17 -6.39 -3.46
CA GLY A 460 24.93 -6.70 -2.77
C GLY A 460 25.11 -7.21 -1.34
N GLU A 461 26.34 -7.25 -0.83
CA GLU A 461 26.63 -7.69 0.54
C GLU A 461 26.32 -6.58 1.54
N LEU A 462 25.73 -6.96 2.67
CA LEU A 462 25.35 -6.05 3.75
C LEU A 462 26.47 -5.98 4.80
N HIS A 463 26.81 -4.76 5.19
CA HIS A 463 27.81 -4.45 6.21
C HIS A 463 27.14 -3.57 7.27
N TYR A 464 27.26 -3.94 8.55
CA TYR A 464 26.64 -3.22 9.67
C TYR A 464 27.38 -3.54 10.97
N ASP A 465 27.24 -2.65 11.96
CA ASP A 465 27.69 -2.89 13.33
C ASP A 465 26.56 -3.51 14.16
N CYS A 466 26.92 -4.24 15.22
CA CYS A 466 25.98 -4.77 16.20
C CYS A 466 26.17 -4.02 17.53
N PRO A 467 25.42 -2.92 17.77
CA PRO A 467 25.51 -2.18 19.02
C PRO A 467 24.87 -2.97 20.17
N ASP A 468 25.21 -2.56 21.41
CA ASP A 468 24.52 -3.05 22.60
C ASP A 468 23.03 -2.66 22.59
N TRP A 469 22.21 -3.47 23.23
CA TRP A 469 20.80 -3.18 23.43
C TRP A 469 20.61 -1.89 24.24
N SER A 470 19.72 -1.03 23.75
CA SER A 470 19.33 0.23 24.40
C SER A 470 17.99 0.70 23.85
N ALA A 471 17.41 1.75 24.45
CA ALA A 471 16.15 2.32 23.97
C ALA A 471 16.34 3.10 22.65
N GLY A 472 15.21 3.29 21.94
CA GLY A 472 15.09 4.09 20.73
C GLY A 472 15.36 3.35 19.44
N PHE A 473 15.50 2.03 19.46
CA PHE A 473 15.48 1.23 18.22
C PHE A 473 14.05 1.15 17.66
N PRO A 474 13.88 1.00 16.33
CA PRO A 474 12.55 0.91 15.71
C PRO A 474 11.63 -0.11 16.41
N LEU A 475 10.33 0.18 16.48
CA LEU A 475 9.32 -0.60 17.23
C LEU A 475 9.45 -0.54 18.77
N GLU A 476 10.47 0.10 19.34
CA GLU A 476 10.62 0.40 20.78
C GLU A 476 10.40 -0.82 21.72
N LEU A 477 10.68 -2.04 21.23
CA LEU A 477 10.27 -3.27 21.89
C LEU A 477 10.95 -3.47 23.25
N LEU A 478 12.23 -3.10 23.37
CA LEU A 478 13.03 -3.34 24.57
C LEU A 478 12.51 -2.51 25.76
N GLU A 479 12.22 -1.23 25.50
CA GLU A 479 11.80 -0.24 26.48
C GLU A 479 10.30 -0.28 26.80
N ASP A 480 9.49 -0.94 25.97
CA ASP A 480 8.03 -0.95 26.14
C ASP A 480 7.62 -1.63 27.46
N PRO A 481 6.91 -0.95 28.37
CA PRO A 481 6.52 -1.52 29.65
C PRO A 481 5.46 -2.62 29.54
N LEU A 482 4.77 -2.74 28.40
CA LEU A 482 3.70 -3.70 28.13
C LEU A 482 4.17 -4.91 27.32
N LEU A 483 5.47 -5.01 26.99
CA LEU A 483 6.05 -6.24 26.45
C LEU A 483 5.92 -7.37 27.49
N ASP A 484 5.24 -8.45 27.13
CA ASP A 484 4.97 -9.60 28.02
C ASP A 484 6.17 -10.56 28.09
N VAL A 485 7.33 -9.99 28.41
CA VAL A 485 8.60 -10.67 28.64
C VAL A 485 9.27 -10.04 29.87
N PRO A 486 9.73 -10.83 30.85
CA PRO A 486 10.40 -10.31 32.03
C PRO A 486 11.55 -9.37 31.66
N PRO A 487 11.69 -8.17 32.28
CA PRO A 487 12.70 -7.19 31.89
C PRO A 487 14.14 -7.73 31.80
N ALA A 488 14.51 -8.66 32.70
CA ALA A 488 15.84 -9.28 32.72
C ALA A 488 16.10 -10.26 31.56
N GLU A 489 15.06 -10.67 30.84
CA GLU A 489 15.11 -11.67 29.76
C GLU A 489 14.86 -11.06 28.38
N ARG A 490 14.49 -9.77 28.30
CA ARG A 490 14.04 -9.12 27.06
C ARG A 490 15.06 -9.18 25.93
N GLU A 491 16.32 -8.83 26.20
CA GLU A 491 17.38 -8.83 25.18
C GLU A 491 17.59 -10.22 24.59
N ALA A 492 17.65 -11.24 25.47
CA ALA A 492 17.81 -12.62 25.07
C ALA A 492 16.60 -13.09 24.25
N TRP A 493 15.38 -12.84 24.73
CA TRP A 493 14.15 -13.24 24.06
C TRP A 493 14.01 -12.57 22.69
N LEU A 494 14.18 -11.25 22.58
CA LEU A 494 14.09 -10.53 21.30
C LEU A 494 15.14 -11.03 20.30
N GLY A 495 16.32 -11.38 20.80
CA GLY A 495 17.43 -11.94 20.04
C GLY A 495 17.32 -13.42 19.68
N GLU A 496 16.24 -14.11 20.07
CA GLU A 496 15.97 -15.51 19.73
C GLU A 496 14.94 -15.64 18.59
N TRP A 497 14.80 -16.86 18.06
CA TRP A 497 13.84 -17.17 17.00
C TRP A 497 12.52 -17.62 17.62
N HIS A 498 11.42 -16.94 17.25
CA HIS A 498 10.08 -17.28 17.72
C HIS A 498 9.11 -17.39 16.55
N GLU A 499 8.10 -18.25 16.68
CA GLU A 499 6.98 -18.30 15.75
C GLU A 499 6.12 -17.02 15.87
N GLU A 500 5.37 -16.71 14.83
CA GLU A 500 4.49 -15.54 14.78
C GLU A 500 3.52 -15.43 15.97
N LEU A 501 2.96 -16.55 16.42
CA LEU A 501 2.02 -16.56 17.55
C LEU A 501 2.70 -16.22 18.88
N ASP A 502 3.95 -16.63 19.06
CA ASP A 502 4.72 -16.32 20.27
C ASP A 502 5.09 -14.84 20.29
N TRP A 503 5.46 -14.28 19.12
CA TRP A 503 5.56 -12.84 18.94
C TRP A 503 4.25 -12.14 19.29
N LEU A 504 3.12 -12.54 18.70
CA LEU A 504 1.83 -11.88 18.91
C LEU A 504 1.45 -11.84 20.40
N ARG A 505 1.66 -12.95 21.13
CA ARG A 505 1.42 -13.02 22.58
C ARG A 505 2.29 -12.05 23.37
N ALA A 506 3.56 -11.92 23.00
CA ALA A 506 4.48 -11.00 23.67
C ALA A 506 4.15 -9.53 23.39
N VAL A 507 3.77 -9.20 22.14
CA VAL A 507 3.76 -7.80 21.67
C VAL A 507 2.40 -7.14 21.54
N TYR A 508 1.26 -7.85 21.53
CA TYR A 508 -0.05 -7.23 21.22
C TYR A 508 -0.50 -6.06 22.13
N ARG A 509 0.14 -5.87 23.29
CA ARG A 509 -0.11 -4.75 24.20
C ARG A 509 0.90 -3.62 24.08
N THR A 510 2.03 -3.82 23.42
CA THR A 510 3.07 -2.80 23.23
C THR A 510 2.55 -1.68 22.31
N LYS A 511 3.28 -0.57 22.26
CA LYS A 511 3.01 0.59 21.41
C LYS A 511 2.84 0.21 19.94
N TYR A 512 3.63 -0.73 19.44
CA TYR A 512 3.57 -1.17 18.04
C TYR A 512 2.82 -2.49 17.84
N SER A 513 2.17 -3.04 18.88
CA SER A 513 1.34 -4.25 18.78
C SER A 513 2.00 -5.35 17.94
N ASN A 514 1.30 -5.89 16.94
CA ASN A 514 1.77 -6.86 15.96
C ASN A 514 2.69 -6.30 14.87
N GLY A 515 3.31 -5.13 15.05
CA GLY A 515 4.09 -4.43 14.01
C GLY A 515 5.22 -5.25 13.41
N ILE A 516 5.93 -6.06 14.21
CA ILE A 516 6.97 -6.97 13.70
C ILE A 516 6.41 -8.03 12.75
N ILE A 517 5.19 -8.51 13.02
CA ILE A 517 4.47 -9.49 12.20
C ILE A 517 3.93 -8.80 10.94
N GLY A 518 3.26 -7.65 11.11
CA GLY A 518 2.71 -6.88 9.99
C GLY A 518 3.76 -6.41 8.99
N LEU A 519 4.98 -6.11 9.45
CA LEU A 519 6.12 -5.84 8.57
C LEU A 519 6.49 -7.07 7.73
N ALA A 520 6.55 -8.26 8.35
CA ALA A 520 6.81 -9.49 7.63
C ALA A 520 5.72 -9.77 6.58
N GLU A 521 4.45 -9.62 6.93
CA GLU A 521 3.32 -9.82 6.00
C GLU A 521 3.29 -8.81 4.84
N GLU A 522 3.61 -7.54 5.10
CA GLU A 522 3.58 -6.48 4.09
C GLU A 522 4.77 -6.58 3.13
N LEU A 523 5.98 -6.85 3.66
CA LEU A 523 7.22 -6.81 2.88
C LEU A 523 7.66 -8.15 2.32
N LEU A 524 7.27 -9.25 2.97
CA LEU A 524 7.62 -10.60 2.56
C LEU A 524 6.34 -11.25 2.06
N SER A 525 6.38 -11.77 0.83
CA SER A 525 5.22 -12.47 0.27
C SER A 525 5.59 -13.89 -0.07
N ASP A 526 4.63 -14.78 0.12
CA ASP A 526 4.70 -16.13 -0.41
C ASP A 526 4.90 -16.13 -1.93
N PRO A 527 5.65 -17.11 -2.45
CA PRO A 527 5.81 -17.31 -3.89
C PRO A 527 4.45 -17.33 -4.60
N ALA A 528 4.30 -16.53 -5.65
CA ALA A 528 3.10 -16.54 -6.46
C ALA A 528 2.95 -17.87 -7.22
N PRO A 529 1.71 -18.29 -7.55
CA PRO A 529 1.46 -19.58 -8.23
C PRO A 529 1.96 -19.64 -9.68
N SER A 530 2.56 -18.57 -10.21
CA SER A 530 3.23 -18.58 -11.51
C SER A 530 4.30 -17.51 -11.59
N PRO A 531 5.37 -17.72 -12.39
CA PRO A 531 6.45 -16.74 -12.57
C PRO A 531 5.94 -15.35 -13.00
N TYR A 532 4.95 -15.30 -13.89
CA TYR A 532 4.36 -14.02 -14.35
C TYR A 532 3.67 -13.25 -13.22
N LEU A 533 2.93 -13.93 -12.35
CA LEU A 533 2.32 -13.30 -11.18
C LEU A 533 3.37 -12.88 -10.15
N GLU A 534 4.44 -13.67 -9.99
CA GLU A 534 5.56 -13.34 -9.10
C GLU A 534 6.25 -12.06 -9.56
N ARG A 535 6.55 -11.95 -10.87
CA ARG A 535 7.06 -10.72 -11.48
C ARG A 535 6.15 -9.54 -11.20
N LYS A 536 4.84 -9.68 -11.40
CA LYS A 536 3.88 -8.60 -11.16
C LYS A 536 3.85 -8.15 -9.69
N ARG A 537 3.95 -9.09 -8.75
CA ARG A 537 4.05 -8.75 -7.31
C ARG A 537 5.35 -8.00 -7.06
N ARG A 538 6.48 -8.56 -7.49
CA ARG A 538 7.81 -7.99 -7.30
C ARG A 538 7.96 -6.58 -7.89
N LEU A 539 7.46 -6.33 -9.09
CA LEU A 539 7.52 -5.01 -9.75
C LEU A 539 6.55 -3.97 -9.15
N ARG A 540 5.63 -4.38 -8.28
CA ARG A 540 4.71 -3.48 -7.56
C ARG A 540 5.14 -3.24 -6.12
N ARG A 541 6.16 -3.95 -5.63
CA ARG A 541 6.71 -3.69 -4.30
C ARG A 541 7.35 -2.31 -4.30
N ALA A 542 7.17 -1.59 -3.21
CA ALA A 542 7.88 -0.35 -2.97
C ALA A 542 9.37 -0.64 -2.74
N ASP A 543 10.23 0.30 -3.11
CA ASP A 543 11.64 0.29 -2.74
C ASP A 543 11.79 0.61 -1.24
N LEU A 544 10.94 1.51 -0.72
CA LEU A 544 10.93 1.94 0.67
C LEU A 544 9.49 1.99 1.20
N LEU A 545 9.25 1.48 2.41
CA LEU A 545 8.11 1.89 3.21
C LEU A 545 8.57 2.88 4.28
N VAL A 546 7.85 3.99 4.40
CA VAL A 546 8.12 5.01 5.41
C VAL A 546 6.92 5.07 6.35
N PHE A 547 7.17 4.87 7.64
CA PHE A 547 6.17 4.99 8.68
C PHE A 547 6.25 6.37 9.33
N ALA A 548 5.10 7.00 9.49
CA ALA A 548 5.00 8.30 10.13
C ALA A 548 5.16 8.16 11.66
N SER A 549 5.76 9.17 12.28
CA SER A 549 5.69 9.31 13.74
C SER A 549 4.24 9.47 14.19
N ASP A 550 3.97 9.18 15.46
CA ASP A 550 2.61 9.34 16.00
C ASP A 550 2.08 10.76 15.76
N HIS A 551 0.80 10.85 15.40
CA HIS A 551 0.12 12.05 14.93
C HIS A 551 0.68 12.70 13.64
N TRP A 552 1.60 12.05 12.92
CA TRP A 552 1.97 12.46 11.57
C TRP A 552 1.28 11.60 10.50
N ASN A 553 1.09 12.19 9.32
CA ASN A 553 0.65 11.47 8.13
C ASN A 553 1.31 12.04 6.87
N PHE A 554 1.28 11.26 5.80
CA PHE A 554 1.74 11.63 4.46
C PHE A 554 0.57 11.84 3.48
N ASN A 555 -0.66 11.94 3.99
CA ASN A 555 -1.85 12.13 3.16
C ASN A 555 -1.81 13.51 2.50
N VAL A 556 -1.84 13.51 1.17
CA VAL A 556 -1.84 14.74 0.36
C VAL A 556 -3.22 15.12 -0.15
N ARG A 557 -4.25 14.29 0.05
CA ARG A 557 -5.63 14.56 -0.42
C ARG A 557 -6.31 15.64 0.43
N GLY A 558 -6.10 15.56 1.73
CA GLY A 558 -6.58 16.45 2.77
C GLY A 558 -5.75 16.21 4.02
N PHE A 559 -5.45 17.27 4.76
CA PHE A 559 -4.79 17.12 6.05
C PHE A 559 -5.84 16.64 7.04
N ASN A 560 -5.59 15.50 7.70
CA ASN A 560 -6.46 14.90 8.71
C ASN A 560 -6.03 15.38 10.11
N PRO A 561 -6.60 16.46 10.67
CA PRO A 561 -6.13 17.02 11.93
C PRO A 561 -6.62 16.27 13.17
N GLY A 562 -7.63 15.38 13.05
CA GLY A 562 -8.21 14.70 14.21
C GLY A 562 -7.49 13.42 14.62
N GLY A 563 -7.07 12.63 13.64
CA GLY A 563 -6.52 11.29 13.84
C GLY A 563 -6.21 10.68 12.49
N ASN A 564 -5.41 9.63 12.50
CA ASN A 564 -5.02 8.84 11.35
C ASN A 564 -5.00 7.35 11.72
N HIS A 565 -4.85 6.53 10.70
CA HIS A 565 -4.69 5.09 10.82
C HIS A 565 -3.82 4.59 9.65
N GLY A 566 -3.30 3.37 9.76
CA GLY A 566 -2.43 2.76 8.75
C GLY A 566 -0.96 2.64 9.18
N SER A 567 -0.59 3.12 10.37
CA SER A 567 0.69 2.79 11.01
C SER A 567 0.67 1.42 11.68
N LEU A 568 1.81 1.05 12.26
CA LEU A 568 1.95 -0.13 13.12
C LEU A 568 1.60 0.17 14.58
N LEU A 569 1.16 1.39 14.91
CA LEU A 569 0.78 1.72 16.28
C LEU A 569 -0.42 0.87 16.70
N ARG A 570 -0.41 0.40 17.95
CA ARG A 570 -1.47 -0.40 18.54
C ARG A 570 -2.83 0.27 18.42
N VAL A 571 -2.87 1.59 18.58
CA VAL A 571 -4.11 2.35 18.46
C VAL A 571 -4.67 2.31 17.03
N SER A 572 -3.80 2.16 16.00
CA SER A 572 -4.19 2.01 14.60
C SER A 572 -4.52 0.56 14.24
N THR A 573 -3.85 -0.42 14.85
CA THR A 573 -4.05 -1.86 14.52
C THR A 573 -5.08 -2.59 15.39
N HIS A 574 -5.51 -2.00 16.51
CA HIS A 574 -6.43 -2.64 17.44
C HIS A 574 -7.90 -2.52 16.99
N SER A 575 -8.38 -3.60 16.40
CA SER A 575 -9.77 -3.75 15.95
C SER A 575 -10.69 -4.30 17.04
N VAL A 576 -11.98 -3.97 16.94
CA VAL A 576 -13.03 -4.47 17.84
C VAL A 576 -13.82 -5.57 17.13
N LEU A 577 -14.07 -6.68 17.82
CA LEU A 577 -14.99 -7.74 17.39
C LEU A 577 -16.01 -8.03 18.49
N LEU A 578 -17.28 -7.80 18.20
CA LEU A 578 -18.41 -8.11 19.07
C LEU A 578 -19.36 -9.06 18.34
N ILE A 579 -19.80 -10.11 19.03
CA ILE A 579 -20.70 -11.11 18.47
C ILE A 579 -21.85 -11.31 19.45
N SER A 580 -23.08 -11.25 18.93
CA SER A 580 -24.29 -11.61 19.64
C SER A 580 -25.11 -12.56 18.78
N GLY A 581 -25.92 -13.42 19.39
CA GLY A 581 -26.71 -14.38 18.64
C GLY A 581 -27.97 -14.82 19.37
N GLY A 582 -28.93 -15.30 18.58
CA GLY A 582 -30.11 -15.98 19.09
C GLY A 582 -29.77 -17.28 19.81
N LYS A 583 -30.75 -17.86 20.51
CA LYS A 583 -30.54 -19.00 21.41
C LYS A 583 -29.98 -20.26 20.71
N ASP A 584 -30.21 -20.42 19.41
CA ASP A 584 -29.80 -21.57 18.61
C ASP A 584 -28.50 -21.34 17.83
N THR A 585 -27.84 -20.19 18.04
CA THR A 585 -26.56 -19.86 17.36
C THR A 585 -25.33 -20.46 18.04
N GLY A 586 -25.45 -20.90 19.30
CA GLY A 586 -24.32 -21.41 20.09
C GLY A 586 -23.35 -20.34 20.61
N ILE A 587 -23.60 -19.05 20.35
CA ILE A 587 -22.73 -17.95 20.79
C ILE A 587 -22.88 -17.74 22.31
N PRO A 588 -21.79 -17.83 23.10
CA PRO A 588 -21.85 -17.69 24.56
C PRO A 588 -22.13 -16.26 25.01
N ARG A 589 -22.88 -16.11 26.11
CA ARG A 589 -23.19 -14.80 26.71
C ARG A 589 -22.08 -14.34 27.63
N GLY A 590 -21.68 -13.07 27.51
CA GLY A 590 -20.72 -12.43 28.40
C GLY A 590 -19.29 -12.97 28.28
N LEU A 591 -19.00 -13.75 27.22
CA LEU A 591 -17.65 -14.23 26.94
C LEU A 591 -16.75 -13.03 26.60
N ARG A 592 -15.62 -12.93 27.30
CA ARG A 592 -14.52 -12.03 26.96
C ARG A 592 -13.33 -12.87 26.54
N VAL A 593 -12.95 -12.78 25.27
CA VAL A 593 -11.73 -13.40 24.74
C VAL A 593 -10.55 -12.51 25.13
N ALA A 594 -9.61 -13.06 25.87
CA ALA A 594 -8.38 -12.37 26.29
C ALA A 594 -7.16 -12.80 25.46
N THR A 595 -7.25 -13.95 24.78
CA THR A 595 -6.26 -14.44 23.82
C THR A 595 -6.15 -13.47 22.64
N PRO A 596 -4.93 -13.07 22.23
CA PRO A 596 -4.78 -12.21 21.06
C PRO A 596 -5.02 -13.00 19.77
N TYR A 597 -5.71 -12.37 18.84
CA TYR A 597 -5.97 -12.84 17.48
C TYR A 597 -5.72 -11.69 16.52
N ASP A 598 -5.22 -11.98 15.33
CA ASP A 598 -5.16 -11.01 14.24
C ASP A 598 -6.48 -10.98 13.44
N SER A 599 -6.55 -10.09 12.44
CA SER A 599 -7.74 -9.95 11.59
C SER A 599 -8.00 -11.16 10.67
N LEU A 600 -6.99 -11.98 10.39
CA LEU A 600 -7.13 -13.17 9.53
C LEU A 600 -7.99 -14.23 10.23
N SER A 601 -8.04 -14.26 11.55
CA SER A 601 -8.95 -15.11 12.34
C SER A 601 -10.44 -14.82 12.15
N PHE A 602 -10.82 -13.65 11.63
CA PHE A 602 -12.22 -13.25 11.51
C PHE A 602 -13.01 -14.18 10.57
N VAL A 603 -12.58 -14.32 9.31
CA VAL A 603 -13.34 -15.07 8.28
C VAL A 603 -13.44 -16.57 8.62
N PRO A 604 -12.36 -17.27 9.01
CA PRO A 604 -12.44 -18.65 9.47
C PRO A 604 -13.44 -18.83 10.61
N THR A 605 -13.46 -17.91 11.57
CA THR A 605 -14.38 -17.95 12.71
C THR A 605 -15.84 -17.79 12.29
N ILE A 606 -16.14 -16.81 11.43
CA ILE A 606 -17.52 -16.62 10.94
C ILE A 606 -17.98 -17.83 10.12
N LEU A 607 -17.13 -18.38 9.27
CA LEU A 607 -17.45 -19.57 8.48
C LEU A 607 -17.67 -20.81 9.36
N ALA A 608 -16.88 -20.98 10.41
CA ALA A 608 -17.09 -22.05 11.39
C ALA A 608 -18.44 -21.89 12.12
N LEU A 609 -18.80 -20.69 12.57
CA LEU A 609 -20.11 -20.39 13.16
C LEU A 609 -21.29 -20.66 12.19
N MET A 610 -21.06 -20.51 10.89
CA MET A 610 -22.03 -20.85 9.85
C MET A 610 -22.09 -22.35 9.50
N GLY A 611 -21.30 -23.20 10.19
CA GLY A 611 -21.20 -24.63 9.90
C GLY A 611 -20.51 -24.94 8.57
N LYS A 612 -19.65 -24.03 8.09
CA LYS A 612 -18.94 -24.13 6.81
C LYS A 612 -17.44 -23.85 6.97
N PRO A 613 -16.73 -24.57 7.86
CA PRO A 613 -15.31 -24.32 8.08
C PRO A 613 -14.54 -24.47 6.76
N GLU A 614 -13.62 -23.54 6.50
CA GLU A 614 -12.74 -23.54 5.34
C GLU A 614 -11.28 -23.59 5.83
N PRO A 615 -10.69 -24.78 5.98
CA PRO A 615 -9.35 -24.95 6.57
C PRO A 615 -8.23 -24.29 5.77
N ALA A 616 -8.49 -23.93 4.51
CA ALA A 616 -7.52 -23.30 3.62
C ALA A 616 -7.38 -21.77 3.83
N LEU A 617 -8.25 -21.16 4.65
CA LEU A 617 -8.13 -19.73 4.96
C LEU A 617 -6.98 -19.48 5.95
N PRO A 618 -6.30 -18.33 5.83
CA PRO A 618 -5.27 -17.95 6.79
C PRO A 618 -5.88 -17.58 8.15
N GLY A 619 -5.10 -17.72 9.22
CA GLY A 619 -5.48 -17.38 10.59
C GLY A 619 -6.24 -18.50 11.32
N PRO A 620 -6.03 -18.67 12.64
CA PRO A 620 -6.75 -19.66 13.42
C PRO A 620 -8.20 -19.25 13.68
N VAL A 621 -9.08 -20.23 13.91
CA VAL A 621 -10.43 -19.98 14.43
C VAL A 621 -10.34 -19.56 15.90
N ILE A 622 -11.17 -18.60 16.31
CA ILE A 622 -11.32 -18.20 17.72
C ILE A 622 -12.03 -19.33 18.48
N ALA A 623 -11.24 -20.17 19.13
CA ALA A 623 -11.70 -21.44 19.69
C ALA A 623 -12.69 -21.24 20.84
N GLU A 624 -12.54 -20.18 21.62
CA GLU A 624 -13.38 -19.86 22.78
C GLU A 624 -14.84 -19.59 22.39
N LEU A 625 -15.09 -19.15 21.14
CA LEU A 625 -16.44 -18.95 20.62
C LEU A 625 -17.14 -20.27 20.25
N LEU A 626 -16.38 -21.34 19.99
CA LEU A 626 -16.89 -22.65 19.59
C LEU A 626 -16.90 -23.67 20.73
N ALA A 627 -16.11 -23.43 21.79
CA ALA A 627 -15.94 -24.34 22.91
C ALA A 627 -17.21 -24.64 23.73
N THR A 628 -18.30 -23.90 23.50
CA THR A 628 -19.59 -24.09 24.20
C THR A 628 -20.61 -24.91 23.42
N GLY A 629 -20.25 -25.49 22.27
CA GLY A 629 -21.16 -26.26 21.43
C GLY A 629 -20.50 -27.44 20.71
N HIS A 630 -20.11 -28.48 21.45
CA HIS A 630 -20.13 -29.88 21.04
C HIS A 630 -20.13 -30.81 22.26
#